data_AF-A0A521Z5X7-F1
#
_entry.id   AF-A0A521Z5X7-F1
#
_cell.length_a   1.000
_cell.length_b   1.000
_cell.length_c   1.000
_cell.angle_alpha   90.00
_cell.angle_beta   90.00
_cell.angle_gamma   90.00
#
_symmetry.space_group_name_H-M   'P 1'
#
loop_
_entity.id
_entity.type
_entity.pdbx_description
1 polymer ?
#
loop_
_entity_poly.entity_id
_entity_poly.type
_entity_poly.pdbx_seq_one_letter_code
_entity_poly.pdbx_strand_id
1 'polypeptide(L)'
;MKFAMKPLMVAAAFVAAGSTHATSITLPANGTAVAAGYTLSELSGTDTLTFSSALIGALNAGKVQIAGVDPATTAVTYKTNAATKVVSISTASAAAPVTSLTADVVGTGLAVTGAGTVGGSLQSATSANIATTGGSLKIVNLSVDLLAKKVYADLIGGNGVGTHNNVWLWDITTITGPTTLDLSLVPAGGGVVSITNTRSGLTINQAAFDLFATSMGLTANGITSLKTVTDFGTIVSTISVKAAPAVPE
;
A
#
# COMPACT_ATOMS: atom_id res chain seq x y z
N MET A 1 37.35 -16.43 -72.79
CA MET A 1 37.07 -17.07 -71.48
C MET A 1 36.61 -15.97 -70.54
N LYS A 2 35.38 -16.05 -70.05
CA LYS A 2 34.69 -14.99 -69.30
C LYS A 2 34.69 -15.40 -67.82
N PHE A 3 35.55 -14.79 -67.01
CA PHE A 3 35.63 -15.08 -65.56
C PHE A 3 34.57 -14.25 -64.82
N ALA A 4 33.57 -14.93 -64.27
CA ALA A 4 32.54 -14.33 -63.44
C ALA A 4 33.05 -14.17 -62.00
N MET A 5 33.14 -12.92 -61.52
CA MET A 5 33.43 -12.60 -60.12
C MET A 5 32.15 -12.78 -59.29
N LYS A 6 32.18 -13.65 -58.28
CA LYS A 6 31.12 -13.78 -57.27
C LYS A 6 31.40 -12.80 -56.11
N PRO A 7 30.50 -11.88 -55.76
CA PRO A 7 30.65 -11.10 -54.54
C PRO A 7 30.23 -11.93 -53.31
N LEU A 8 31.14 -12.06 -52.34
CA LEU A 8 30.86 -12.55 -50.99
C LEU A 8 30.12 -11.46 -50.20
N MET A 9 28.83 -11.65 -49.98
CA MET A 9 28.09 -10.85 -49.00
C MET A 9 28.35 -11.42 -47.60
N VAL A 10 29.12 -10.71 -46.78
CA VAL A 10 29.23 -10.97 -45.35
C VAL A 10 28.02 -10.31 -44.68
N ALA A 11 27.06 -11.11 -44.25
CA ALA A 11 25.97 -10.67 -43.39
C ALA A 11 26.54 -10.42 -41.99
N ALA A 12 26.66 -9.16 -41.59
CA ALA A 12 26.86 -8.80 -40.20
C ALA A 12 25.57 -9.14 -39.44
N ALA A 13 25.57 -10.28 -38.75
CA ALA A 13 24.53 -10.62 -37.79
C ALA A 13 24.62 -9.63 -36.62
N PHE A 14 23.79 -8.59 -36.68
CA PHE A 14 23.52 -7.74 -35.53
C PHE A 14 22.76 -8.61 -34.53
N VAL A 15 23.47 -9.22 -33.59
CA VAL A 15 22.84 -9.78 -32.37
C VAL A 15 22.37 -8.59 -31.58
N ALA A 16 21.15 -8.15 -31.86
CA ALA A 16 20.39 -7.36 -30.91
C ALA A 16 20.24 -8.25 -29.66
N ALA A 17 21.09 -7.99 -28.66
CA ALA A 17 20.85 -8.48 -27.31
C ALA A 17 19.47 -7.95 -26.92
N GLY A 18 18.47 -8.83 -26.98
CA GLY A 18 17.11 -8.51 -26.60
C GLY A 18 17.13 -8.04 -25.16
N SER A 19 16.69 -6.81 -24.92
CA SER A 19 16.25 -6.40 -23.60
C SER A 19 15.12 -7.34 -23.21
N THR A 20 15.39 -8.31 -22.34
CA THR A 20 14.36 -9.03 -21.59
C THR A 20 13.63 -7.99 -20.76
N HIS A 21 12.54 -7.45 -21.30
CA HIS A 21 11.57 -6.71 -20.50
C HIS A 21 11.00 -7.72 -19.51
N ALA A 22 11.14 -7.44 -18.22
CA ALA A 22 10.44 -8.21 -17.20
C ALA A 22 8.94 -8.13 -17.53
N THR A 23 8.28 -9.28 -17.64
CA THR A 23 6.85 -9.31 -17.91
C THR A 23 6.13 -8.95 -16.61
N SER A 24 5.44 -7.81 -16.61
CA SER A 24 4.60 -7.39 -15.49
C SER A 24 3.26 -8.13 -15.53
N ILE A 25 2.80 -8.55 -14.37
CA ILE A 25 1.50 -9.20 -14.18
C ILE A 25 0.67 -8.42 -13.17
N THR A 26 -0.66 -8.51 -13.34
CA THR A 26 -1.63 -8.02 -12.38
C THR A 26 -2.56 -9.15 -11.99
N LEU A 27 -2.71 -9.40 -10.69
CA LEU A 27 -3.62 -10.40 -10.15
C LEU A 27 -4.64 -9.70 -9.26
N PRO A 28 -5.94 -9.69 -9.63
CA PRO A 28 -7.00 -9.23 -8.74
C PRO A 28 -7.45 -10.34 -7.77
N ALA A 29 -8.12 -9.98 -6.68
CA ALA A 29 -8.51 -10.86 -5.56
C ALA A 29 -9.12 -12.21 -6.00
N ASN A 30 -10.03 -12.15 -6.97
CA ASN A 30 -10.78 -13.30 -7.49
C ASN A 30 -10.37 -13.64 -8.93
N GLY A 31 -9.25 -13.11 -9.41
CA GLY A 31 -8.75 -13.34 -10.75
C GLY A 31 -7.80 -14.52 -10.85
N THR A 32 -7.37 -14.76 -12.08
CA THR A 32 -6.25 -15.64 -12.39
C THR A 32 -5.24 -14.91 -13.26
N ALA A 33 -3.97 -15.28 -13.15
CA ALA A 33 -2.91 -14.79 -14.01
C ALA A 33 -1.92 -15.95 -14.26
N VAL A 34 -1.26 -15.95 -15.42
CA VAL A 34 -0.21 -16.94 -15.72
C VAL A 34 1.15 -16.24 -15.71
N ALA A 35 2.08 -16.75 -14.91
CA ALA A 35 3.40 -16.16 -14.74
C ALA A 35 4.44 -17.25 -14.42
N ALA A 36 5.63 -17.16 -15.02
CA ALA A 36 6.75 -18.06 -14.76
C ALA A 36 6.40 -19.57 -14.84
N GLY A 37 5.43 -19.95 -15.69
CA GLY A 37 4.96 -21.34 -15.81
C GLY A 37 3.94 -21.78 -14.76
N TYR A 38 3.39 -20.86 -13.97
CA TYR A 38 2.34 -21.12 -12.97
C TYR A 38 1.06 -20.34 -13.28
N THR A 39 -0.08 -20.97 -13.05
CA THR A 39 -1.37 -20.30 -12.88
C THR A 39 -1.50 -19.84 -11.43
N LEU A 40 -1.64 -18.53 -11.27
CA LEU A 40 -1.82 -17.84 -10.00
C LEU A 40 -3.30 -17.55 -9.77
N SER A 41 -3.79 -17.78 -8.57
CA SER A 41 -5.18 -17.55 -8.16
C SER A 41 -5.30 -17.28 -6.66
N GLU A 42 -6.53 -17.04 -6.19
CA GLU A 42 -6.85 -16.92 -4.76
C GLU A 42 -5.93 -15.92 -4.04
N LEU A 43 -5.76 -14.72 -4.61
CA LEU A 43 -5.01 -13.65 -3.96
C LEU A 43 -5.70 -13.32 -2.64
N SER A 44 -4.92 -13.43 -1.56
CA SER A 44 -5.35 -13.17 -0.20
C SER A 44 -4.24 -12.49 0.56
N GLY A 45 -4.58 -11.91 1.70
CA GLY A 45 -3.62 -11.15 2.49
C GLY A 45 -4.25 -9.97 3.18
N THR A 46 -3.44 -9.30 3.99
CA THR A 46 -3.84 -8.11 4.74
C THR A 46 -2.71 -7.10 4.77
N ASP A 47 -3.07 -5.83 4.64
CA ASP A 47 -2.19 -4.72 4.98
C ASP A 47 -2.73 -4.10 6.27
N THR A 48 -1.92 -4.16 7.32
CA THR A 48 -2.25 -3.60 8.64
C THR A 48 -1.44 -2.35 8.88
N LEU A 49 -2.11 -1.20 8.86
CA LEU A 49 -1.55 0.08 9.27
C LEU A 49 -1.65 0.22 10.81
N THR A 50 -0.52 0.38 11.47
CA THR A 50 -0.44 0.73 12.90
C THR A 50 0.01 2.17 13.05
N PHE A 51 -0.72 2.97 13.82
CA PHE A 51 -0.45 4.40 13.96
C PHE A 51 0.73 4.63 14.92
N SER A 52 1.58 5.62 14.60
CA SER A 52 2.66 6.00 15.49
C SER A 52 2.15 6.65 16.78
N SER A 53 2.97 6.65 17.83
CA SER A 53 2.66 7.36 19.08
C SER A 53 2.54 8.88 18.87
N ALA A 54 3.32 9.45 17.94
CA ALA A 54 3.24 10.86 17.57
C ALA A 54 1.89 11.20 16.92
N LEU A 55 1.45 10.38 15.96
CA LEU A 55 0.14 10.52 15.33
C LEU A 55 -0.98 10.37 16.37
N ILE A 56 -0.91 9.36 17.23
CA ILE A 56 -1.87 9.16 18.33
C ILE A 56 -1.92 10.38 19.25
N GLY A 57 -0.78 11.01 19.54
CA GLY A 57 -0.71 12.26 20.30
C GLY A 57 -1.48 13.40 19.62
N ALA A 58 -1.26 13.61 18.32
CA ALA A 58 -1.96 14.63 17.54
C ALA A 58 -3.47 14.36 17.47
N LEU A 59 -3.88 13.11 17.24
CA LEU A 59 -5.29 12.71 17.21
C LEU A 59 -5.98 12.94 18.57
N ASN A 60 -5.30 12.63 19.67
CA ASN A 60 -5.80 12.90 21.01
C ASN A 60 -5.95 14.40 21.30
N ALA A 61 -5.02 15.25 20.83
CA ALA A 61 -5.14 16.69 20.94
C ALA A 61 -6.37 17.24 20.20
N GLY A 62 -6.70 16.64 19.04
CA GLY A 62 -7.91 16.93 18.28
C GLY A 62 -9.18 16.25 18.79
N LYS A 63 -9.10 15.38 19.82
CA LYS A 63 -10.19 14.50 20.27
C LYS A 63 -10.81 13.70 19.12
N VAL A 64 -9.97 13.28 18.17
CA VAL A 64 -10.39 12.56 16.98
C VAL A 64 -10.80 11.13 17.35
N GLN A 65 -11.94 10.70 16.84
CA GLN A 65 -12.42 9.32 16.92
C GLN A 65 -11.99 8.56 15.67
N ILE A 66 -11.71 7.27 15.81
CA ILE A 66 -11.32 6.39 14.71
C ILE A 66 -12.35 5.26 14.62
N ALA A 67 -12.84 5.00 13.40
CA ALA A 67 -13.73 3.89 13.08
C ALA A 67 -13.27 3.20 11.79
N GLY A 68 -13.65 1.94 11.61
CA GLY A 68 -13.37 1.19 10.39
C GLY A 68 -14.28 1.60 9.24
N VAL A 69 -13.76 1.45 8.03
CA VAL A 69 -14.55 1.46 6.81
C VAL A 69 -14.42 0.09 6.16
N ASP A 70 -15.55 -0.59 6.02
CA ASP A 70 -15.61 -1.96 5.51
C ASP A 70 -14.91 -2.09 4.14
N PRO A 71 -14.28 -3.24 3.87
CA PRO A 71 -14.14 -4.44 4.70
C PRO A 71 -12.96 -4.37 5.70
N ALA A 72 -12.36 -3.20 5.94
CA ALA A 72 -11.23 -3.10 6.86
C ALA A 72 -11.69 -3.20 8.32
N THR A 73 -10.91 -3.93 9.12
CA THR A 73 -11.13 -4.04 10.57
C THR A 73 -10.23 -3.07 11.31
N THR A 74 -10.80 -2.21 12.15
CA THR A 74 -10.04 -1.29 13.00
C THR A 74 -10.01 -1.76 14.45
N ALA A 75 -8.84 -1.71 15.07
CA ALA A 75 -8.68 -1.92 16.50
C ALA A 75 -8.16 -0.64 17.15
N VAL A 76 -8.93 -0.10 18.10
CA VAL A 76 -8.59 1.10 18.87
C VAL A 76 -8.66 0.77 20.35
N THR A 77 -7.57 0.97 21.07
CA THR A 77 -7.53 0.81 22.52
C THR A 77 -7.46 2.17 23.18
N TYR A 78 -8.29 2.37 24.21
CA TYR A 78 -8.34 3.59 25.00
C TYR A 78 -7.69 3.39 26.36
N LYS A 79 -7.15 4.48 26.91
CA LYS A 79 -6.67 4.56 28.29
C LYS A 79 -7.30 5.77 28.98
N THR A 80 -7.57 5.61 30.26
CA THR A 80 -8.10 6.68 31.12
C THR A 80 -7.02 7.16 32.07
N ASN A 81 -6.72 8.46 32.05
CA ASN A 81 -5.83 9.05 33.04
C ASN A 81 -6.52 9.02 34.41
N ALA A 82 -5.90 8.39 35.41
CA ALA A 82 -6.52 8.21 36.72
C ALA A 82 -6.79 9.55 37.45
N ALA A 83 -5.94 10.56 37.24
CA ALA A 83 -6.02 11.86 37.91
C ALA A 83 -6.99 12.82 37.20
N THR A 84 -6.89 12.93 35.87
CA THR A 84 -7.70 13.89 35.10
C THR A 84 -9.01 13.31 34.56
N LYS A 85 -9.19 11.98 34.67
CA LYS A 85 -10.30 11.21 34.08
C LYS A 85 -10.44 11.36 32.56
N VAL A 86 -9.45 11.92 31.89
CA VAL A 86 -9.42 12.07 30.44
C VAL A 86 -9.20 10.70 29.78
N VAL A 87 -10.09 10.35 28.86
CA VAL A 87 -9.96 9.16 27.99
C VAL A 87 -9.19 9.56 26.73
N SER A 88 -8.20 8.77 26.37
CA SER A 88 -7.33 8.99 25.21
C SER A 88 -7.05 7.68 24.47
N ILE A 89 -6.79 7.77 23.18
CA ILE A 89 -6.31 6.66 22.37
C ILE A 89 -4.91 6.27 22.86
N SER A 90 -4.69 4.97 23.08
CA SER A 90 -3.40 4.39 23.41
C SER A 90 -2.76 3.70 22.21
N THR A 91 -3.56 2.99 21.43
CA THR A 91 -3.14 2.34 20.18
C THR A 91 -4.29 2.40 19.18
N ALA A 92 -3.95 2.48 17.89
CA ALA A 92 -4.90 2.42 16.79
C ALA A 92 -4.27 1.67 15.62
N SER A 93 -5.06 0.82 14.99
CA SER A 93 -4.67 0.10 13.77
C SER A 93 -5.87 -0.12 12.85
N ALA A 94 -5.60 -0.27 11.57
CA ALA A 94 -6.57 -0.62 10.54
C ALA A 94 -5.98 -1.73 9.65
N ALA A 95 -6.66 -2.87 9.57
CA ALA A 95 -6.28 -4.00 8.73
C ALA A 95 -7.26 -4.12 7.57
N ALA A 96 -6.77 -3.91 6.34
CA ALA A 96 -7.55 -4.01 5.12
C ALA A 96 -7.12 -5.24 4.30
N PRO A 97 -8.06 -5.99 3.71
CA PRO A 97 -7.71 -7.11 2.84
C PRO A 97 -7.02 -6.63 1.56
N VAL A 98 -6.00 -7.38 1.13
CA VAL A 98 -5.33 -7.18 -0.16
C VAL A 98 -6.23 -7.73 -1.27
N THR A 99 -6.47 -6.93 -2.31
CA THR A 99 -7.38 -7.26 -3.41
C THR A 99 -6.77 -7.08 -4.80
N SER A 100 -5.58 -6.51 -4.89
CA SER A 100 -4.81 -6.46 -6.13
C SER A 100 -3.33 -6.59 -5.84
N LEU A 101 -2.64 -7.27 -6.74
CA LEU A 101 -1.20 -7.46 -6.73
C LEU A 101 -0.65 -7.12 -8.10
N THR A 102 0.44 -6.36 -8.13
CA THR A 102 1.26 -6.16 -9.34
C THR A 102 2.66 -6.67 -9.06
N ALA A 103 3.22 -7.41 -10.01
CA ALA A 103 4.54 -8.00 -9.86
C ALA A 103 5.23 -8.18 -11.21
N ASP A 104 6.55 -8.17 -11.18
CA ASP A 104 7.39 -8.47 -12.32
C ASP A 104 7.95 -9.89 -12.22
N VAL A 105 7.94 -10.62 -13.33
CA VAL A 105 8.55 -11.95 -13.39
C VAL A 105 10.07 -11.83 -13.41
N VAL A 106 10.73 -12.43 -12.41
CA VAL A 106 12.20 -12.47 -12.29
C VAL A 106 12.64 -13.91 -12.03
N GLY A 107 13.09 -14.59 -13.09
CA GLY A 107 13.41 -16.03 -13.01
C GLY A 107 12.17 -16.84 -12.66
N THR A 108 12.21 -17.59 -11.57
CA THR A 108 11.08 -18.34 -11.00
C THR A 108 10.31 -17.57 -9.92
N GLY A 109 10.67 -16.31 -9.67
CA GLY A 109 10.03 -15.47 -8.65
C GLY A 109 9.12 -14.41 -9.26
N LEU A 110 8.23 -13.88 -8.43
CA LEU A 110 7.42 -12.71 -8.73
C LEU A 110 7.86 -11.58 -7.80
N ALA A 111 8.63 -10.62 -8.33
CA ALA A 111 9.03 -9.44 -7.61
C ALA A 111 7.83 -8.50 -7.50
N VAL A 112 7.23 -8.40 -6.32
CA VAL A 112 6.06 -7.57 -6.08
C VAL A 112 6.46 -6.10 -6.23
N THR A 113 5.78 -5.41 -7.14
CA THR A 113 5.97 -3.98 -7.41
C THR A 113 4.89 -3.14 -6.74
N GLY A 114 3.72 -3.72 -6.47
CA GLY A 114 2.66 -3.02 -5.76
C GLY A 114 1.52 -3.92 -5.29
N ALA A 115 0.77 -3.40 -4.32
CA ALA A 115 -0.38 -4.09 -3.72
C ALA A 115 -1.48 -3.09 -3.38
N GLY A 116 -2.74 -3.45 -3.66
CA GLY A 116 -3.92 -2.63 -3.37
C GLY A 116 -4.86 -3.32 -2.40
N THR A 117 -5.54 -2.53 -1.57
CA THR A 117 -6.47 -2.96 -0.52
C THR A 117 -7.86 -2.37 -0.74
N VAL A 118 -8.86 -2.88 -0.01
CA VAL A 118 -10.21 -2.28 0.02
C VAL A 118 -10.62 -1.99 1.46
N GLY A 119 -11.29 -0.85 1.65
CA GLY A 119 -11.69 -0.36 2.97
C GLY A 119 -10.62 0.53 3.60
N GLY A 120 -10.76 0.85 4.88
CA GLY A 120 -9.76 1.66 5.58
C GLY A 120 -10.25 2.21 6.91
N SER A 121 -10.00 3.49 7.15
CA SER A 121 -10.37 4.14 8.42
C SER A 121 -11.08 5.47 8.20
N LEU A 122 -12.08 5.74 9.05
CA LEU A 122 -12.75 7.01 9.21
C LEU A 122 -12.19 7.69 10.46
N GLN A 123 -11.73 8.92 10.29
CA GLN A 123 -11.33 9.81 11.37
C GLN A 123 -12.38 10.92 11.50
N SER A 124 -12.88 11.14 12.70
CA SER A 124 -13.98 12.09 12.96
C SER A 124 -13.68 12.98 14.16
N ALA A 125 -13.69 14.29 13.94
CA ALA A 125 -13.72 15.30 14.99
C ALA A 125 -15.17 15.76 15.18
N THR A 126 -15.85 15.23 16.19
CA THR A 126 -17.29 15.43 16.41
C THR A 126 -17.63 16.75 17.09
N SER A 127 -16.63 17.45 17.64
CA SER A 127 -16.80 18.74 18.29
C SER A 127 -15.59 19.63 18.05
N ALA A 128 -15.86 20.94 17.92
CA ALA A 128 -14.81 21.93 17.85
C ALA A 128 -14.02 21.99 19.17
N ASN A 129 -12.71 22.21 19.06
CA ASN A 129 -11.80 22.44 20.17
C ASN A 129 -10.63 23.32 19.69
N ILE A 130 -9.60 23.44 20.53
CA ILE A 130 -8.43 24.27 20.21
C ILE A 130 -7.69 23.83 18.93
N ALA A 131 -7.79 22.56 18.54
CA ALA A 131 -7.07 21.95 17.42
C ALA A 131 -7.92 21.76 16.15
N THR A 132 -9.25 21.70 16.25
CA THR A 132 -10.15 21.45 15.11
C THR A 132 -11.48 22.18 15.28
N THR A 133 -12.09 22.64 14.19
CA THR A 133 -13.46 23.17 14.15
C THR A 133 -14.53 22.09 13.99
N GLY A 134 -14.13 20.82 13.99
CA GLY A 134 -14.94 19.69 13.57
C GLY A 134 -14.69 19.31 12.11
N GLY A 135 -14.96 18.05 11.78
CA GLY A 135 -14.74 17.52 10.44
C GLY A 135 -14.56 16.01 10.42
N SER A 136 -14.31 15.48 9.24
CA SER A 136 -14.06 14.05 9.06
C SER A 136 -13.21 13.79 7.83
N LEU A 137 -12.47 12.69 7.88
CA LEU A 137 -11.70 12.19 6.76
C LEU A 137 -11.78 10.66 6.75
N LYS A 138 -12.22 10.10 5.64
CA LYS A 138 -12.02 8.67 5.34
C LYS A 138 -10.76 8.53 4.51
N ILE A 139 -9.90 7.60 4.91
CA ILE A 139 -8.73 7.16 4.15
C ILE A 139 -8.98 5.69 3.83
N VAL A 140 -9.19 5.38 2.56
CA VAL A 140 -9.57 4.04 2.10
C VAL A 140 -8.78 3.62 0.87
N ASN A 141 -8.84 2.33 0.57
CA ASN A 141 -8.31 1.71 -0.64
C ASN A 141 -6.83 2.04 -0.85
N LEU A 142 -5.99 1.65 0.11
CA LEU A 142 -4.55 1.89 -0.01
C LEU A 142 -3.99 1.12 -1.19
N SER A 143 -3.22 1.80 -2.02
CA SER A 143 -2.42 1.22 -3.10
C SER A 143 -0.96 1.58 -2.87
N VAL A 144 -0.07 0.59 -2.88
CA VAL A 144 1.35 0.80 -2.62
C VAL A 144 2.15 0.55 -3.88
N ASP A 145 3.04 1.48 -4.18
CA ASP A 145 4.10 1.36 -5.17
C ASP A 145 5.42 1.16 -4.42
N LEU A 146 5.94 -0.07 -4.46
CA LEU A 146 7.15 -0.46 -3.74
C LEU A 146 8.42 0.05 -4.43
N LEU A 147 8.37 0.33 -5.74
CA LEU A 147 9.51 0.84 -6.51
C LEU A 147 9.68 2.34 -6.24
N ALA A 148 8.60 3.10 -6.33
CA ALA A 148 8.60 4.52 -6.02
C ALA A 148 8.61 4.80 -4.51
N LYS A 149 8.37 3.78 -3.68
CA LYS A 149 8.21 3.87 -2.22
C LYS A 149 7.08 4.82 -1.80
N LYS A 150 5.93 4.69 -2.45
CA LYS A 150 4.76 5.56 -2.23
C LYS A 150 3.53 4.76 -1.84
N VAL A 151 2.73 5.33 -0.96
CA VAL A 151 1.38 4.87 -0.64
C VAL A 151 0.39 5.87 -1.18
N TYR A 152 -0.56 5.38 -1.96
CA TYR A 152 -1.71 6.11 -2.47
C TYR A 152 -2.97 5.67 -1.73
N ALA A 153 -3.96 6.55 -1.67
CA ALA A 153 -5.25 6.28 -1.04
C ALA A 153 -6.37 7.08 -1.71
N ASP A 154 -7.60 6.63 -1.54
CA ASP A 154 -8.77 7.45 -1.78
C ASP A 154 -9.11 8.21 -0.48
N LEU A 155 -9.28 9.52 -0.62
CA LEU A 155 -9.60 10.43 0.48
C LEU A 155 -11.03 10.93 0.30
N ILE A 156 -11.88 10.75 1.31
CA ILE A 156 -13.24 11.29 1.34
C ILE A 156 -13.34 12.22 2.53
N GLY A 157 -13.22 13.52 2.26
CA GLY A 157 -13.10 14.57 3.25
C GLY A 157 -14.37 15.37 3.48
N GLY A 158 -14.60 15.77 4.72
CA GLY A 158 -15.59 16.77 5.10
C GLY A 158 -15.19 18.19 4.70
N ASN A 159 -15.90 19.20 5.22
CA ASN A 159 -15.59 20.63 5.05
C ASN A 159 -15.37 21.07 3.60
N GLY A 160 -16.14 20.48 2.66
CA GLY A 160 -16.10 20.84 1.25
C GLY A 160 -14.99 20.17 0.42
N VAL A 161 -14.18 19.29 1.02
CA VAL A 161 -13.11 18.57 0.31
C VAL A 161 -13.69 17.53 -0.67
N GLY A 162 -14.67 16.74 -0.25
CA GLY A 162 -15.29 15.74 -1.12
C GLY A 162 -14.37 14.54 -1.36
N THR A 163 -14.47 13.90 -2.53
CA THR A 163 -13.75 12.66 -2.86
C THR A 163 -12.57 12.93 -3.78
N HIS A 164 -11.38 12.46 -3.39
CA HIS A 164 -10.18 12.47 -4.19
C HIS A 164 -9.62 11.05 -4.28
N ASN A 165 -9.50 10.53 -5.49
CA ASN A 165 -9.04 9.16 -5.71
C ASN A 165 -7.53 9.13 -5.98
N ASN A 166 -6.87 8.05 -5.56
CA ASN A 166 -5.46 7.78 -5.83
C ASN A 166 -4.52 8.95 -5.44
N VAL A 167 -4.77 9.55 -4.28
CA VAL A 167 -3.93 10.62 -3.72
C VAL A 167 -2.65 9.99 -3.18
N TRP A 168 -1.48 10.50 -3.58
CA TRP A 168 -0.21 10.16 -2.95
C TRP A 168 -0.23 10.64 -1.49
N LEU A 169 -0.43 9.69 -0.59
CA LEU A 169 -0.67 9.93 0.82
C LEU A 169 0.64 9.95 1.59
N TRP A 170 1.43 8.86 1.49
CA TRP A 170 2.68 8.71 2.24
C TRP A 170 3.86 8.35 1.35
N ASP A 171 5.03 8.81 1.77
CA ASP A 171 6.32 8.24 1.41
C ASP A 171 6.72 7.14 2.39
N ILE A 172 7.39 6.11 1.89
CA ILE A 172 7.94 5.02 2.68
C ILE A 172 9.45 5.22 2.78
N THR A 173 9.98 5.32 4.00
CA THR A 173 11.43 5.40 4.20
C THR A 173 12.08 4.03 3.99
N THR A 174 11.57 3.03 4.69
CA THR A 174 12.20 1.70 4.79
C THR A 174 11.19 0.59 4.47
N ILE A 175 11.66 -0.40 3.71
CA ILE A 175 10.95 -1.66 3.47
C ILE A 175 11.85 -2.77 3.99
N THR A 176 11.32 -3.64 4.86
CA THR A 176 12.02 -4.82 5.39
C THR A 176 11.21 -6.09 5.14
N GLY A 177 11.89 -7.23 5.08
CA GLY A 177 11.28 -8.51 4.72
C GLY A 177 11.22 -8.76 3.21
N PRO A 178 10.78 -9.95 2.79
CA PRO A 178 10.71 -10.33 1.38
C PRO A 178 9.68 -9.51 0.60
N THR A 179 10.05 -9.10 -0.61
CA THR A 179 9.17 -8.50 -1.62
C THR A 179 9.00 -9.39 -2.85
N THR A 180 9.60 -10.58 -2.87
CA THR A 180 9.50 -11.53 -3.98
C THR A 180 8.80 -12.80 -3.50
N LEU A 181 7.73 -13.19 -4.19
CA LEU A 181 7.11 -14.51 -4.00
C LEU A 181 7.97 -15.53 -4.76
N ASP A 182 8.57 -16.47 -4.05
CA ASP A 182 9.40 -17.51 -4.64
C ASP A 182 8.54 -18.72 -5.05
N LEU A 183 8.25 -18.84 -6.35
CA LEU A 183 7.42 -19.93 -6.86
C LEU A 183 8.16 -21.27 -6.91
N SER A 184 9.50 -21.29 -6.76
CA SER A 184 10.25 -22.54 -6.72
C SER A 184 9.92 -23.39 -5.48
N LEU A 185 9.33 -22.76 -4.46
CA LEU A 185 8.85 -23.40 -3.24
C LEU A 185 7.48 -24.08 -3.42
N VAL A 186 6.81 -23.88 -4.57
CA VAL A 186 5.48 -24.43 -4.83
C VAL A 186 5.60 -25.90 -5.22
N PRO A 187 4.91 -26.84 -4.51
CA PRO A 187 4.92 -28.25 -4.86
C PRO A 187 4.36 -28.53 -6.27
N ALA A 188 4.69 -29.68 -6.84
CA ALA A 188 4.21 -30.09 -8.17
C ALA A 188 2.67 -30.16 -8.30
N GLY A 189 1.94 -30.34 -7.18
CA GLY A 189 0.47 -30.29 -7.14
C GLY A 189 -0.12 -28.89 -6.95
N GLY A 190 0.72 -27.86 -6.93
CA GLY A 190 0.37 -26.51 -6.51
C GLY A 190 0.44 -26.31 -5.00
N GLY A 191 0.30 -25.06 -4.58
CA GLY A 191 0.40 -24.65 -3.17
C GLY A 191 0.19 -23.15 -2.99
N VAL A 192 0.19 -22.70 -1.75
CA VAL A 192 0.15 -21.28 -1.40
C VAL A 192 1.56 -20.79 -1.11
N VAL A 193 1.95 -19.68 -1.73
CA VAL A 193 3.17 -18.95 -1.43
C VAL A 193 2.80 -17.64 -0.78
N SER A 194 3.56 -17.24 0.24
CA SER A 194 3.28 -16.03 1.02
C SER A 194 4.55 -15.24 1.30
N ILE A 195 4.42 -13.92 1.35
CA ILE A 195 5.44 -13.00 1.85
C ILE A 195 4.84 -12.08 2.90
N THR A 196 5.68 -11.67 3.85
CA THR A 196 5.36 -10.60 4.79
C THR A 196 6.46 -9.55 4.75
N ASN A 197 6.11 -8.31 4.45
CA ASN A 197 7.02 -7.17 4.53
C ASN A 197 6.47 -6.09 5.47
N THR A 198 7.38 -5.27 5.97
CA THR A 198 7.07 -4.12 6.83
C THR A 198 7.55 -2.85 6.14
N ARG A 199 6.68 -1.86 6.09
CA ARG A 199 6.90 -0.54 5.48
C ARG A 199 6.82 0.51 6.59
N SER A 200 7.92 1.19 6.88
CA SER A 200 8.03 2.09 8.03
C SER A 200 8.60 3.46 7.68
N GLY A 201 8.48 4.41 8.62
CA GLY A 201 8.82 5.81 8.41
C GLY A 201 7.88 6.43 7.39
N LEU A 202 6.58 6.31 7.65
CA LEU A 202 5.54 6.82 6.76
C LEU A 202 5.45 8.33 6.94
N THR A 203 5.74 9.11 5.90
CA THR A 203 5.69 10.57 5.98
C THR A 203 4.63 11.11 5.02
N ILE A 204 3.75 11.98 5.51
CA ILE A 204 2.64 12.51 4.69
C ILE A 204 3.14 13.50 3.64
N ASN A 205 2.62 13.38 2.43
CA ASN A 205 2.85 14.36 1.38
C ASN A 205 2.12 15.68 1.69
N GLN A 206 2.69 16.83 1.29
CA GLN A 206 2.11 18.14 1.56
C GLN A 206 0.68 18.30 0.98
N ALA A 207 0.41 17.83 -0.23
CA ALA A 207 -0.92 17.93 -0.82
C ALA A 207 -1.96 17.09 -0.05
N ALA A 208 -1.57 15.88 0.37
CA ALA A 208 -2.42 15.04 1.21
C ALA A 208 -2.61 15.64 2.61
N PHE A 209 -1.58 16.29 3.17
CA PHE A 209 -1.68 17.02 4.43
C PHE A 209 -2.68 18.17 4.34
N ASP A 210 -2.68 18.95 3.26
CA ASP A 210 -3.60 20.07 3.09
C ASP A 210 -5.05 19.59 2.96
N LEU A 211 -5.27 18.48 2.25
CA LEU A 211 -6.58 17.81 2.20
C LEU A 211 -7.00 17.31 3.58
N PHE A 212 -6.10 16.67 4.33
CA PHE A 212 -6.35 16.22 5.70
C PHE A 212 -6.73 17.40 6.60
N ALA A 213 -5.93 18.46 6.58
CA ALA A 213 -6.11 19.63 7.42
C ALA A 213 -7.46 20.31 7.15
N THR A 214 -7.82 20.45 5.87
CA THR A 214 -9.11 21.03 5.47
C THR A 214 -10.27 20.11 5.86
N SER A 215 -10.18 18.82 5.56
CA SER A 215 -11.22 17.81 5.86
C SER A 215 -11.54 17.72 7.34
N MET A 216 -10.51 17.82 8.18
CA MET A 216 -10.61 17.78 9.64
C MET A 216 -10.85 19.16 10.26
N GLY A 217 -10.91 20.22 9.46
CA GLY A 217 -11.12 21.59 9.94
C GLY A 217 -10.05 22.02 10.94
N LEU A 218 -8.78 21.67 10.69
CA LEU A 218 -7.72 21.94 11.64
C LEU A 218 -7.50 23.45 11.83
N THR A 219 -7.41 23.87 13.08
CA THR A 219 -7.00 25.23 13.44
C THR A 219 -5.47 25.37 13.29
N ALA A 220 -4.94 26.58 13.45
CA ALA A 220 -3.48 26.79 13.46
C ALA A 220 -2.74 25.90 14.48
N ASN A 221 -3.35 25.66 15.64
CA ASN A 221 -2.78 24.77 16.67
C ASN A 221 -2.84 23.30 16.24
N GLY A 222 -3.94 22.87 15.61
CA GLY A 222 -4.07 21.52 15.07
C GLY A 222 -3.08 21.25 13.94
N ILE A 223 -2.95 22.20 13.02
CA ILE A 223 -1.97 22.14 11.93
C ILE A 223 -0.55 22.03 12.50
N THR A 224 -0.20 22.89 13.47
CA THR A 224 1.13 22.85 14.10
C THR A 224 1.38 21.51 14.78
N SER A 225 0.40 20.98 15.50
CA SER A 225 0.51 19.69 16.20
C SER A 225 0.65 18.52 15.23
N LEU A 226 -0.03 18.55 14.08
CA LEU A 226 0.09 17.48 13.09
C LEU A 226 1.39 17.59 12.28
N LYS A 227 1.90 18.80 12.03
CA LYS A 227 3.17 19.02 11.32
C LYS A 227 4.39 18.49 12.06
N THR A 228 4.31 18.31 13.38
CA THR A 228 5.40 17.69 14.15
C THR A 228 5.42 16.16 14.03
N VAL A 229 4.38 15.55 13.45
CA VAL A 229 4.34 14.12 13.18
C VAL A 229 5.17 13.83 11.93
N THR A 230 6.40 13.36 12.13
CA THR A 230 7.32 12.99 11.04
C THR A 230 7.16 11.54 10.61
N ASP A 231 6.57 10.71 11.47
CA ASP A 231 6.25 9.31 11.20
C ASP A 231 4.78 9.05 11.55
N PHE A 232 4.00 8.63 10.57
CA PHE A 232 2.57 8.32 10.69
C PHE A 232 2.33 6.88 11.15
N GLY A 233 3.36 6.02 11.10
CA GLY A 233 3.28 4.66 11.59
C GLY A 233 3.94 3.64 10.68
N THR A 234 3.36 2.44 10.63
CA THR A 234 3.95 1.30 9.93
C THR A 234 2.85 0.46 9.29
N ILE A 235 3.08 0.03 8.05
CA ILE A 235 2.22 -0.94 7.36
C ILE A 235 2.94 -2.29 7.37
N VAL A 236 2.30 -3.30 7.96
CA VAL A 236 2.71 -4.71 7.81
C VAL A 236 1.81 -5.33 6.75
N SER A 237 2.42 -5.78 5.65
CA SER A 237 1.73 -6.38 4.50
C SER A 237 2.03 -7.87 4.47
N THR A 238 0.98 -8.69 4.50
CA THR A 238 1.09 -10.12 4.19
C THR A 238 0.31 -10.39 2.91
N ILE A 239 0.98 -10.99 1.93
CA ILE A 239 0.42 -11.29 0.61
C ILE A 239 0.60 -12.78 0.38
N SER A 240 -0.48 -13.45 -0.01
CA SER A 240 -0.53 -14.88 -0.29
C SER A 240 -1.21 -15.12 -1.63
N VAL A 241 -0.66 -16.02 -2.42
CA VAL A 241 -1.19 -16.41 -3.72
C VAL A 241 -1.14 -17.92 -3.83
N LYS A 242 -2.21 -18.53 -4.34
CA LYS A 242 -2.18 -19.92 -4.75
C LYS A 242 -1.55 -20.02 -6.13
N ALA A 243 -0.54 -20.87 -6.26
CA ALA A 243 0.13 -21.16 -7.51
C ALA A 243 -0.03 -22.65 -7.83
N ALA A 244 -0.37 -22.96 -9.07
CA ALA A 244 -0.37 -24.31 -9.62
C ALA A 244 0.41 -24.31 -10.94
N PRO A 245 1.15 -25.38 -11.28
CA PRO A 245 1.79 -25.46 -12.59
C PRO A 245 0.78 -25.20 -13.71
N ALA A 246 1.14 -24.35 -14.66
CA ALA A 246 0.29 -24.10 -15.82
C ALA A 246 0.20 -25.39 -16.66
N VAL A 247 -1.03 -25.82 -16.97
CA VAL A 247 -1.24 -26.94 -17.89
C VAL A 247 -0.95 -26.43 -19.31
N PRO A 248 -0.03 -27.06 -20.08
CA PRO A 248 0.18 -26.68 -21.47
C PRO A 248 -1.10 -26.94 -22.28
N GLU A 249 -1.56 -25.94 -23.02
CA GLU A 249 -2.57 -26.12 -24.09
C GLU A 249 -1.99 -26.86 -25.29
#